data_AF-A0A257L554-F1
#
_entry.id   AF-A0A257L554-F1
#
_cell.length_a   1.000
_cell.length_b   1.000
_cell.length_c   1.000
_cell.angle_alpha   90.00
_cell.angle_beta   90.00
_cell.angle_gamma   90.00
#
_symmetry.space_group_name_H-M   'P 1'
#
loop_
_entity.id
_entity.type
_entity.pdbx_description
1 polymer ?
#
loop_
_entity_poly.entity_id
_entity_poly.type
_entity_poly.pdbx_seq_one_letter_code
_entity_poly.pdbx_strand_id
1 'polypeptide(L)'
;MEVVLKIITVVLWSAVKYFIGIGFAIGFGFNQIEILIYTVGGGMLGVVVYLYLWEFILKIYHRFFPKKIKPIKFSKNKRRLVKFIKKYEVWGIALLTPVILTPPIGTILATTIEHNKWRIKLIMFASFCFWTLLILGLKLVFKIDFEKVL
;
A
#
# COMPACT_ATOMS: atom_id res chain seq x y z
N MET A 1 22.39 16.74 -3.19
CA MET A 1 22.40 15.32 -2.74
C MET A 1 21.28 15.03 -1.75
N GLU A 2 20.94 15.98 -0.86
CA GLU A 2 19.88 15.82 0.15
C GLU A 2 18.46 15.61 -0.41
N VAL A 3 18.08 16.32 -1.47
CA VAL A 3 16.73 16.18 -2.08
C VAL A 3 16.48 14.76 -2.59
N VAL A 4 17.48 14.17 -3.26
CA VAL A 4 17.38 12.80 -3.79
C VAL A 4 17.20 11.80 -2.65
N LEU A 5 17.93 11.95 -1.54
CA LEU A 5 17.78 11.10 -0.36
C LEU A 5 16.38 11.22 0.27
N LYS A 6 15.82 12.44 0.35
CA LYS A 6 14.46 12.67 0.83
C LYS A 6 13.42 11.96 -0.05
N ILE A 7 13.55 12.06 -1.37
CA ILE A 7 12.66 11.38 -2.33
C ILE A 7 12.76 9.85 -2.17
N ILE A 8 13.98 9.31 -2.15
CA ILE A 8 14.20 7.87 -1.96
C ILE A 8 13.57 7.39 -0.65
N THR A 9 13.75 8.15 0.42
CA THR A 9 13.16 7.84 1.73
C THR A 9 11.64 7.77 1.65
N VAL A 10 11.00 8.76 1.03
CA VAL A 10 9.53 8.77 0.83
C VAL A 10 9.07 7.57 0.02
N VAL A 11 9.76 7.26 -1.09
CA VAL A 11 9.43 6.16 -1.99
C VAL A 11 9.56 4.79 -1.32
N LEU A 12 10.64 4.57 -0.56
CA LEU A 12 10.86 3.32 0.16
C LEU A 12 9.87 3.14 1.31
N TRP A 13 9.61 4.20 2.08
CA TRP A 13 8.62 4.15 3.15
C TRP A 13 7.21 3.98 2.63
N SER A 14 6.84 4.63 1.51
CA SER A 14 5.51 4.46 0.92
C SER A 14 5.30 3.06 0.36
N ALA A 15 6.35 2.40 -0.15
CA ALA A 15 6.32 1.00 -0.56
C ALA A 15 6.08 0.03 0.60
N VAL A 16 6.57 0.32 1.81
CA VAL A 16 6.44 -0.59 2.97
C VAL A 16 5.21 -0.24 3.83
N LYS A 17 5.06 1.05 4.17
CA LYS A 17 4.00 1.61 5.00
C LYS A 17 3.57 2.97 4.44
N TYR A 18 2.55 2.94 3.58
CA TYR A 18 2.09 4.09 2.80
C TYR A 18 1.94 5.40 3.60
N PHE A 19 1.26 5.37 4.74
CA PHE A 19 1.05 6.55 5.60
C PHE A 19 2.34 7.13 6.18
N ILE A 20 3.34 6.30 6.48
CA ILE A 20 4.65 6.78 6.94
C ILE A 20 5.35 7.54 5.81
N GLY A 21 5.26 7.02 4.58
CA GLY A 21 5.75 7.71 3.39
C GLY A 21 5.10 9.08 3.19
N ILE A 22 3.78 9.19 3.36
CA ILE A 22 3.07 10.48 3.31
C ILE A 22 3.54 11.42 4.44
N GLY A 23 3.70 10.90 5.66
CA GLY A 23 4.21 11.67 6.79
C GLY A 23 5.59 12.26 6.52
N PHE A 24 6.54 11.46 6.01
CA PHE A 24 7.85 11.96 5.59
C PHE A 24 7.76 12.98 4.47
N ALA A 25 6.89 12.76 3.48
CA ALA A 25 6.76 13.69 2.36
C ALA A 25 6.27 15.07 2.80
N ILE A 26 5.31 15.10 3.73
CA ILE A 26 4.83 16.33 4.37
C ILE A 26 5.92 16.95 5.24
N GLY A 27 6.59 16.16 6.08
CA GLY A 27 7.64 16.65 6.99
C GLY A 27 8.89 17.16 6.26
N PHE A 28 9.17 16.67 5.06
CA PHE A 28 10.24 17.19 4.21
C PHE A 28 9.87 18.46 3.43
N GLY A 29 8.62 18.93 3.53
CA GLY A 29 8.17 20.17 2.90
C GLY A 29 7.92 20.05 1.39
N PHE A 30 7.70 18.83 0.87
CA PHE A 30 7.38 18.67 -0.55
C PHE A 30 6.04 19.34 -0.91
N ASN A 31 5.94 19.81 -2.15
CA ASN A 31 4.71 20.39 -2.65
C ASN A 31 3.62 19.30 -2.83
N GLN A 32 2.37 19.70 -2.99
CA GLN A 32 1.24 18.75 -3.04
C GLN A 32 1.35 17.73 -4.18
N ILE A 33 1.86 18.16 -5.34
CA ILE A 33 2.01 17.32 -6.52
C ILE A 33 3.17 16.34 -6.32
N GLU A 34 4.28 16.79 -5.73
CA GLU A 34 5.44 15.98 -5.35
C GLU A 34 5.04 14.90 -4.33
N ILE A 35 4.29 15.28 -3.29
CA ILE A 35 3.77 14.32 -2.31
C ILE A 35 2.95 13.24 -3.03
N LEU A 36 2.02 13.62 -3.90
CA LEU A 36 1.22 12.68 -4.69
C LEU A 36 2.10 11.76 -5.54
N ILE A 37 3.00 12.30 -6.35
CA ILE A 37 3.83 11.52 -7.27
C ILE A 37 4.77 10.58 -6.52
N TYR A 38 5.48 11.06 -5.50
CA TYR A 38 6.48 10.25 -4.79
C TYR A 38 5.83 9.17 -3.92
N THR A 39 4.71 9.47 -3.26
CA THR A 39 4.02 8.49 -2.42
C THR A 39 3.29 7.46 -3.26
N VAL A 40 2.47 7.87 -4.24
CA VAL A 40 1.75 6.94 -5.12
C VAL A 40 2.74 6.13 -5.95
N GLY A 41 3.78 6.78 -6.49
CA GLY A 41 4.84 6.12 -7.24
C GLY A 41 5.55 5.06 -6.42
N GLY A 42 5.99 5.37 -5.21
CA GLY A 42 6.62 4.39 -4.32
C GLY A 42 5.68 3.29 -3.85
N GLY A 43 4.43 3.63 -3.54
CA GLY A 43 3.39 2.64 -3.22
C GLY A 43 3.18 1.65 -4.36
N MET A 44 3.06 2.14 -5.59
CA MET A 44 2.90 1.31 -6.79
C MET A 44 4.14 0.49 -7.13
N LEU A 45 5.34 1.03 -6.94
CA LEU A 45 6.59 0.27 -7.05
C LEU A 45 6.58 -0.89 -6.05
N GLY A 46 6.17 -0.64 -4.80
CA GLY A 46 5.95 -1.67 -3.79
C GLY A 46 4.98 -2.74 -4.28
N VAL A 47 3.79 -2.35 -4.74
CA VAL A 47 2.76 -3.29 -5.26
C VAL A 47 3.33 -4.19 -6.35
N VAL A 48 4.02 -3.62 -7.34
CA VAL A 48 4.66 -4.38 -8.42
C VAL A 48 5.65 -5.38 -7.85
N VAL A 49 6.56 -4.93 -6.99
CA VAL A 49 7.57 -5.77 -6.34
C VAL A 49 6.92 -6.93 -5.57
N TYR A 50 5.91 -6.65 -4.74
CA TYR A 50 5.23 -7.68 -3.94
C TYR A 50 4.40 -8.66 -4.77
N LEU A 51 3.76 -8.20 -5.86
CA LEU A 51 3.02 -9.08 -6.77
C LEU A 51 3.94 -10.17 -7.33
N TYR A 52 5.09 -9.77 -7.87
CA TYR A 52 6.03 -10.71 -8.49
C TYR A 52 6.80 -11.54 -7.46
N LEU A 53 7.22 -10.94 -6.34
CA LEU A 53 7.86 -11.67 -5.24
C LEU A 53 6.94 -12.77 -4.71
N TRP A 54 5.66 -12.46 -4.51
CA TRP A 54 4.69 -13.42 -3.99
C TRP A 54 4.51 -14.62 -4.92
N GLU A 55 4.38 -14.38 -6.23
CA GLU A 55 4.31 -15.44 -7.23
C GLU A 55 5.58 -16.30 -7.27
N PHE A 56 6.75 -15.67 -7.16
CA PHE A 56 8.02 -16.37 -7.12
C PHE A 56 8.13 -17.29 -5.90
N ILE A 57 7.76 -16.79 -4.71
CA ILE A 57 7.72 -17.56 -3.47
C ILE A 57 6.76 -18.75 -3.60
N LEU A 58 5.56 -18.53 -4.16
CA LEU A 58 4.59 -19.60 -4.36
C LEU A 58 5.11 -20.67 -5.34
N LYS A 59 5.76 -20.28 -6.44
CA LYS A 59 6.37 -21.22 -7.39
C LYS A 59 7.44 -22.08 -6.74
N ILE A 60 8.35 -21.47 -5.98
CA ILE A 60 9.39 -22.20 -5.23
C ILE A 60 8.75 -23.14 -4.21
N TYR A 61 7.78 -22.64 -3.43
CA TYR A 61 7.12 -23.43 -2.40
C TYR A 61 6.43 -24.66 -2.99
N HIS A 62 5.68 -24.50 -4.09
CA HIS A 62 5.03 -25.63 -4.77
C HIS A 62 6.03 -26.63 -5.36
N ARG A 63 7.23 -26.19 -5.73
CA ARG A 63 8.31 -27.07 -6.22
C ARG A 63 8.91 -27.94 -5.11
N PHE A 64 9.07 -27.40 -3.90
CA PHE A 64 9.67 -28.13 -2.78
C PHE A 64 8.66 -28.85 -1.88
N PHE A 65 7.41 -28.37 -1.82
CA PHE A 65 6.34 -28.91 -0.97
C PHE A 65 5.03 -29.05 -1.75
N PRO A 66 4.83 -30.15 -2.51
CA PRO A 66 3.61 -30.37 -3.31
C PRO A 66 2.35 -30.65 -2.46
N LYS A 67 2.47 -30.82 -1.13
CA LYS A 67 1.31 -31.01 -0.25
C LYS A 67 0.57 -29.69 -0.03
N LYS A 68 -0.78 -29.74 -0.09
CA LYS A 68 -1.71 -28.61 0.08
C LYS A 68 -1.23 -27.62 1.15
N ILE A 69 -1.06 -26.35 0.75
CA ILE A 69 -0.74 -25.24 1.64
C ILE A 69 -1.75 -25.26 2.80
N LYS A 70 -1.27 -25.45 4.03
CA LYS A 70 -2.11 -25.20 5.21
C LYS A 70 -2.42 -23.70 5.21
N PRO A 71 -3.69 -23.29 5.24
CA PRO A 71 -4.03 -21.87 5.21
C PRO A 71 -3.33 -21.16 6.37
N ILE A 72 -2.67 -20.05 6.09
CA ILE A 72 -2.03 -19.19 7.09
C ILE A 72 -3.07 -18.93 8.19
N LYS A 73 -2.76 -19.29 9.44
CA LYS A 73 -3.68 -19.11 10.57
C LYS A 73 -3.83 -17.62 10.88
N PHE A 74 -4.79 -16.96 10.24
CA PHE A 74 -5.19 -15.61 10.60
C PHE A 74 -5.84 -15.60 11.99
N SER A 75 -5.47 -14.65 12.86
CA SER A 75 -6.14 -14.46 14.16
C SER A 75 -7.64 -14.16 13.97
N LYS A 76 -8.47 -14.39 14.99
CA LYS A 76 -9.94 -14.20 14.91
C LYS A 76 -10.33 -12.81 14.36
N ASN A 77 -9.61 -11.75 14.75
CA ASN A 77 -9.86 -10.37 14.31
C ASN A 77 -9.47 -10.16 12.84
N LYS A 78 -8.30 -10.66 12.43
CA LYS A 78 -7.87 -10.63 11.02
C LYS A 78 -8.83 -11.44 10.13
N ARG A 79 -9.39 -12.54 10.65
CA ARG A 79 -10.35 -13.39 9.92
C ARG A 79 -11.70 -12.70 9.69
N ARG A 80 -12.17 -11.89 10.64
CA ARG A 80 -13.37 -11.05 10.46
C ARG A 80 -13.15 -9.98 9.40
N LEU A 81 -12.01 -9.30 9.44
CA LEU A 81 -11.62 -8.31 8.43
C LEU A 81 -11.55 -8.94 7.03
N VAL A 82 -10.89 -10.09 6.89
CA VAL A 82 -10.81 -10.81 5.61
C VAL A 82 -12.18 -11.28 5.12
N LYS A 83 -13.08 -11.74 6.01
CA LYS A 83 -14.46 -12.09 5.65
C LYS A 83 -15.25 -10.88 5.14
N PHE A 84 -15.09 -9.72 5.78
CA PHE A 84 -15.69 -8.48 5.34
C PHE A 84 -15.14 -8.08 3.97
N ILE A 85 -13.82 -8.05 3.80
CA ILE A 85 -13.16 -7.76 2.53
C ILE A 85 -13.65 -8.67 1.40
N LYS A 86 -13.74 -9.99 1.62
CA LYS A 86 -14.28 -10.93 0.62
C LYS A 86 -15.72 -10.63 0.19
N LYS A 87 -16.53 -10.03 1.07
CA LYS A 87 -17.91 -9.64 0.77
C LYS A 87 -17.99 -8.40 -0.14
N TYR A 88 -17.01 -7.49 -0.04
CA TYR A 88 -16.92 -6.26 -0.83
C TYR A 88 -15.89 -6.36 -1.97
N GLU A 89 -15.46 -7.58 -2.29
CA GLU A 89 -14.52 -7.90 -3.37
C GLU A 89 -13.26 -7.01 -3.35
N VAL A 90 -12.80 -6.55 -4.51
CA VAL A 90 -11.53 -5.84 -4.64
C VAL A 90 -11.62 -4.38 -4.14
N TRP A 91 -12.83 -3.80 -4.14
CA TRP A 91 -13.10 -2.45 -3.62
C TRP A 91 -12.95 -2.36 -2.09
N GLY A 92 -13.35 -3.42 -1.38
CA GLY A 92 -13.14 -3.52 0.07
C GLY A 92 -11.66 -3.56 0.46
N ILE A 93 -10.82 -4.18 -0.37
CA ILE A 93 -9.35 -4.17 -0.17
C ILE A 93 -8.82 -2.75 -0.32
N ALA A 94 -9.21 -2.07 -1.41
CA ALA A 94 -8.74 -0.74 -1.79
C ALA A 94 -8.98 0.31 -0.70
N LEU A 95 -10.18 0.34 -0.10
CA LEU A 95 -10.49 1.32 0.92
C LEU A 95 -9.70 1.08 2.21
N LEU A 96 -9.47 -0.19 2.56
CA LEU A 96 -8.79 -0.61 3.78
C LEU A 96 -7.27 -0.68 3.67
N THR A 97 -6.71 -0.61 2.45
CA THR A 97 -5.28 -0.90 2.22
C THR A 97 -4.40 0.07 2.97
N PRO A 98 -4.38 1.38 2.69
CA PRO A 98 -3.37 2.20 3.34
C PRO A 98 -3.64 2.34 4.85
N VAL A 99 -4.88 2.26 5.34
CA VAL A 99 -5.21 2.45 6.77
C VAL A 99 -4.91 1.23 7.64
N ILE A 100 -5.25 0.02 7.17
CA ILE A 100 -5.19 -1.22 7.99
C ILE A 100 -4.24 -2.27 7.36
N LEU A 101 -4.02 -2.22 6.06
CA LEU A 101 -3.38 -3.26 5.26
C LEU A 101 -2.19 -2.71 4.49
N THR A 102 -1.04 -2.62 5.15
CA THR A 102 0.25 -2.22 4.51
C THR A 102 0.37 -2.75 3.08
N PRO A 103 0.88 -1.96 2.11
CA PRO A 103 0.97 -2.36 0.70
C PRO A 103 1.39 -3.82 0.43
N PRO A 104 2.38 -4.41 1.14
CA PRO A 104 2.69 -5.83 0.98
C PRO A 104 1.51 -6.77 1.28
N ILE A 105 0.86 -6.61 2.42
CA ILE A 105 -0.26 -7.48 2.85
C ILE A 105 -1.49 -7.25 1.96
N GLY A 106 -1.77 -5.99 1.63
CA GLY A 106 -2.88 -5.62 0.73
C GLY A 106 -2.75 -6.27 -0.65
N THR A 107 -1.54 -6.23 -1.22
CA THR A 107 -1.23 -6.82 -2.51
C THR A 107 -1.37 -8.33 -2.48
N ILE A 108 -0.80 -9.01 -1.47
CA ILE A 108 -0.93 -10.46 -1.32
C ILE A 108 -2.39 -10.88 -1.18
N LEU A 109 -3.18 -10.19 -0.35
CA LEU A 109 -4.62 -10.50 -0.22
C LEU A 109 -5.37 -10.29 -1.53
N ALA A 110 -5.06 -9.23 -2.28
CA ALA A 110 -5.67 -8.99 -3.58
C ALA A 110 -5.43 -10.14 -4.56
N THR A 111 -4.22 -10.74 -4.58
CA THR A 111 -3.94 -11.92 -5.43
C THR A 111 -4.74 -13.17 -5.06
N THR A 112 -5.31 -13.24 -3.84
CA THR A 112 -6.17 -14.36 -3.42
C THR A 112 -7.64 -14.19 -3.81
N ILE A 113 -8.03 -12.99 -4.23
CA ILE A 113 -9.42 -12.65 -4.57
C ILE A 113 -9.54 -12.40 -6.08
N GLU A 114 -8.58 -11.70 -6.67
CA GLU A 114 -8.54 -11.35 -8.09
C GLU A 114 -7.31 -11.97 -8.74
N HIS A 115 -7.50 -12.62 -9.89
CA HIS A 115 -6.41 -13.21 -10.65
C HIS A 115 -5.85 -12.22 -11.68
N ASN A 116 -6.64 -11.22 -12.08
CA ASN A 116 -6.20 -10.21 -13.03
C ASN A 116 -5.30 -9.17 -12.37
N LYS A 117 -3.98 -9.30 -12.60
CA LYS A 117 -2.95 -8.37 -12.08
C LYS A 117 -3.18 -6.92 -12.48
N TRP A 118 -3.76 -6.67 -13.65
CA TRP A 118 -4.05 -5.31 -14.12
C TRP A 118 -5.12 -4.64 -13.27
N ARG A 119 -6.19 -5.37 -12.92
CA ARG A 119 -7.23 -4.87 -12.02
C ARG A 119 -6.66 -4.61 -10.61
N ILE A 120 -5.79 -5.49 -10.10
CA ILE A 120 -5.13 -5.26 -8.81
C ILE A 120 -4.32 -3.95 -8.83
N LYS A 121 -3.47 -3.76 -9.84
CA LYS A 121 -2.66 -2.54 -9.97
C LYS A 121 -3.52 -1.28 -10.06
N LEU A 122 -4.58 -1.30 -10.88
CA LEU A 122 -5.48 -0.15 -11.05
C LEU A 122 -6.19 0.21 -9.75
N ILE A 123 -6.65 -0.80 -9.00
CA ILE A 123 -7.39 -0.58 -7.76
C ILE A 123 -6.45 -0.09 -6.64
N MET A 124 -5.22 -0.61 -6.57
CA MET A 124 -4.20 -0.10 -5.65
C MET A 124 -3.80 1.33 -5.99
N PHE A 125 -3.65 1.65 -7.28
CA PHE A 125 -3.37 3.01 -7.74
C PHE A 125 -4.50 3.98 -7.33
N ALA A 126 -5.76 3.62 -7.61
CA ALA A 126 -6.91 4.42 -7.23
C ALA A 126 -7.00 4.63 -5.71
N SER A 127 -6.71 3.60 -4.92
CA SER A 127 -6.64 3.69 -3.46
C SER A 127 -5.56 4.68 -3.00
N PHE A 128 -4.33 4.54 -3.49
CA PHE A 128 -3.23 5.43 -3.11
C PHE A 128 -3.52 6.88 -3.50
N CYS A 129 -4.05 7.12 -4.69
CA CYS A 129 -4.49 8.45 -5.11
C CYS A 129 -5.57 9.01 -4.17
N PHE A 130 -6.63 8.23 -3.91
CA PHE A 130 -7.73 8.64 -3.03
C PHE A 130 -7.22 9.04 -1.63
N TRP A 131 -6.42 8.19 -1.00
CA TRP A 131 -5.92 8.44 0.36
C TRP A 131 -4.94 9.60 0.43
N THR A 132 -4.09 9.77 -0.59
CA THR A 132 -3.15 10.90 -0.63
C THR A 132 -3.90 12.21 -0.80
N LEU A 133 -4.87 12.25 -1.72
CA LEU A 133 -5.73 13.42 -1.93
C LEU A 133 -6.56 13.73 -0.68
N LEU A 134 -7.06 12.71 0.02
CA LEU A 134 -7.79 12.89 1.27
C LEU A 134 -6.90 13.55 2.34
N ILE A 135 -5.68 13.06 2.56
CA ILE A 135 -4.76 13.64 3.56
C ILE A 135 -4.33 15.06 3.17
N LEU A 136 -4.03 15.30 1.89
CA LEU A 136 -3.69 16.64 1.41
C LEU A 136 -4.86 17.61 1.56
N GLY A 137 -6.09 17.16 1.27
CA GLY A 137 -7.31 17.93 1.49
C GLY A 137 -7.53 18.26 2.97
N LEU A 138 -7.31 17.29 3.87
CA LEU A 138 -7.36 17.53 5.32
C LEU A 138 -6.27 18.53 5.75
N LYS A 139 -5.02 18.42 5.24
CA LYS A 139 -3.95 19.38 5.52
C LYS A 139 -4.37 20.81 5.16
N LEU A 140 -5.02 20.99 4.01
CA LEU A 140 -5.53 22.28 3.54
C LEU A 140 -6.66 22.82 4.42
N VAL A 141 -7.66 21.98 4.74
CA VAL A 141 -8.83 22.38 5.53
C VAL A 141 -8.44 22.78 6.96
N PHE A 142 -7.57 21.99 7.59
CA PHE A 142 -7.15 22.24 8.96
C PHE A 142 -6.01 23.26 9.07
N LYS A 143 -5.51 23.82 7.95
CA LYS A 143 -4.33 24.72 7.89
C LYS A 143 -3.20 24.24 8.79
N ILE A 144 -2.94 22.92 8.80
CA ILE A 144 -1.94 22.36 9.70
C ILE A 144 -0.57 22.64 9.07
N ASP A 145 0.08 23.69 9.56
CA ASP A 145 1.48 24.00 9.29
C ASP A 145 2.36 22.98 10.02
N PHE A 146 2.47 21.78 9.47
CA PHE A 146 3.46 20.79 9.89
C PHE A 146 4.91 21.29 9.68
N GLU A 147 5.12 22.42 8.98
CA GLU A 147 6.41 23.10 8.86
C GLU A 147 6.96 23.63 10.19
N LYS A 148 6.15 23.72 11.26
CA LYS A 148 6.58 24.27 12.56
C LYS A 148 6.74 23.23 13.68
N VAL A 149 6.45 21.95 13.41
CA VAL A 149 6.39 20.90 14.46
C VAL A 149 7.48 19.83 14.30
N LEU A 150 8.29 19.90 13.24
CA LEU A 150 9.47 19.06 12.99
C LEU A 150 10.70 19.95 12.79
#